data_AF-A0A2J7ZYR8-F1
#
_entry.id   AF-A0A2J7ZYR8-F1
#
_cell.length_a   1.000
_cell.length_b   1.000
_cell.length_c   1.000
_cell.angle_alpha   90.00
_cell.angle_beta   90.00
_cell.angle_gamma   90.00
#
_symmetry.space_group_name_H-M   'P 1'
#
loop_
_entity.id
_entity.type
_entity.pdbx_description
1 polymer ?
#
loop_
_entity_poly.entity_id
_entity_poly.type
_entity_poly.pdbx_seq_one_letter_code
_entity_poly.pdbx_strand_id
1 'polypeptide(L)'
;MPPFTHGLCVFGDCPGLPAQHLSRFQPLPADLDALRAWLAASPSHLLTAIVAPPACEPRLMTELHRLSRSAFVILVHPHATEAPLMRMQAFQAGARMVTNDADDLGAALGLIASARGEGGCACPWCGLQGLSALELWRHQPLYHIHERDRVHTSCPICSKHTSRLTRHISLHHGAEPGEDERTGVYALAVVRRPTDGKFLLVQASGGRDRSGVHCPRHPSDGSVLHVLQERYREGYWLPGGGVNSGESLRQGAMRESLEEAGSNIVVSAANSAKLSGYWH
;
A
#
# COMPACT_ATOMS: atom_id res chain seq x y z
N MET A 1 -11.53 -22.93 13.16
CA MET A 1 -12.40 -21.74 13.00
C MET A 1 -13.21 -21.92 11.73
N PRO A 2 -14.43 -21.39 11.62
CA PRO A 2 -15.16 -21.44 10.36
C PRO A 2 -14.42 -20.62 9.30
N PRO A 3 -14.44 -21.06 8.03
CA PRO A 3 -13.79 -20.33 6.94
C PRO A 3 -14.39 -18.93 6.79
N PHE A 4 -13.66 -18.03 6.14
CA PHE A 4 -14.14 -16.69 5.87
C PHE A 4 -15.37 -16.72 4.98
N THR A 5 -16.36 -15.91 5.35
CA THR A 5 -17.42 -15.53 4.43
C THR A 5 -17.09 -14.15 3.88
N HIS A 6 -16.88 -14.08 2.57
CA HIS A 6 -16.53 -12.84 1.89
C HIS A 6 -17.79 -12.09 1.50
N GLY A 7 -17.97 -10.89 2.02
CA GLY A 7 -19.05 -9.99 1.65
C GLY A 7 -18.53 -8.95 0.65
N LEU A 8 -19.30 -8.66 -0.39
CA LEU A 8 -19.02 -7.57 -1.31
C LEU A 8 -20.21 -6.61 -1.37
N CYS A 9 -19.95 -5.34 -1.07
CA CYS A 9 -20.90 -4.26 -1.33
C CYS A 9 -20.30 -3.25 -2.31
N VAL A 10 -21.16 -2.66 -3.14
CA VAL A 10 -20.80 -1.65 -4.13
C VAL A 10 -21.65 -0.41 -3.88
N PHE A 11 -21.00 0.69 -3.55
CA PHE A 11 -21.62 2.01 -3.40
C PHE A 11 -21.37 2.81 -4.68
N GLY A 12 -22.45 3.13 -5.41
CA GLY A 12 -22.39 3.81 -6.70
C GLY A 12 -22.31 2.85 -7.88
N ASP A 13 -22.12 3.41 -9.08
CA ASP A 13 -22.05 2.64 -10.32
C ASP A 13 -20.59 2.32 -10.65
N CYS A 14 -20.26 1.03 -10.68
CA CYS A 14 -18.92 0.54 -11.02
C CYS A 14 -18.96 -0.29 -12.31
N PRO A 15 -19.06 0.36 -13.49
CA PRO A 15 -18.99 -0.35 -14.76
C PRO A 15 -17.63 -1.06 -14.87
N GLY A 16 -17.62 -2.33 -15.29
CA GLY A 16 -16.38 -3.11 -15.41
C GLY A 16 -16.04 -3.98 -14.21
N LEU A 17 -16.97 -4.20 -13.28
CA LEU A 17 -16.78 -5.17 -12.20
C LEU A 17 -16.57 -6.59 -12.79
N PRO A 18 -15.41 -7.25 -12.54
CA PRO A 18 -15.06 -8.48 -13.23
C PRO A 18 -15.81 -9.69 -12.65
N ALA A 19 -16.83 -10.16 -13.39
CA ALA A 19 -17.77 -11.21 -12.96
C ALA A 19 -17.08 -12.51 -12.46
N GLN A 20 -15.93 -12.86 -13.02
CA GLN A 20 -15.19 -14.08 -12.68
C GLN A 20 -14.79 -14.18 -11.20
N HIS A 21 -14.55 -13.05 -10.53
CA HIS A 21 -14.16 -13.03 -9.12
C HIS A 21 -15.37 -12.92 -8.17
N LEU A 22 -16.53 -12.49 -8.67
CA LEU A 22 -17.72 -12.21 -7.85
C LEU A 22 -18.38 -13.47 -7.30
N SER A 23 -18.19 -14.62 -7.94
CA SER A 23 -18.74 -15.91 -7.48
C SER A 23 -18.26 -16.33 -6.08
N ARG A 24 -17.16 -15.73 -5.60
CA ARG A 24 -16.60 -15.97 -4.26
C ARG A 24 -17.14 -15.02 -3.20
N PHE A 25 -17.89 -14.00 -3.58
CA PHE A 25 -18.44 -13.01 -2.68
C PHE A 25 -19.95 -13.18 -2.53
N GLN A 26 -20.42 -13.12 -1.29
CA GLN A 26 -21.83 -12.86 -0.99
C GLN A 26 -22.13 -11.40 -1.32
N PRO A 27 -23.08 -11.11 -2.24
CA PRO A 27 -23.49 -9.73 -2.49
C PRO A 27 -24.21 -9.18 -1.25
N LEU A 28 -23.81 -7.98 -0.84
CA LEU A 28 -24.37 -7.26 0.31
C LEU A 28 -24.98 -5.93 -0.14
N PRO A 29 -26.04 -5.45 0.54
CA PRO A 29 -26.62 -4.16 0.23
C PRO A 29 -25.63 -3.02 0.53
N ALA A 30 -25.72 -1.95 -0.25
CA ALA A 30 -25.00 -0.70 -0.04
C ALA A 30 -25.62 0.14 1.09
N ASP A 31 -25.78 -0.48 2.26
CA ASP A 31 -26.45 0.10 3.43
C ASP A 31 -25.64 -0.17 4.70
N LEU A 32 -25.26 0.89 5.43
CA LEU A 32 -24.32 0.76 6.54
C LEU A 32 -24.88 -0.02 7.74
N ASP A 33 -26.19 0.03 7.97
CA ASP A 33 -26.82 -0.69 9.07
C ASP A 33 -26.94 -2.19 8.77
N ALA A 34 -27.30 -2.54 7.53
CA ALA A 34 -27.27 -3.92 7.06
C ALA A 34 -25.86 -4.52 7.08
N LEU A 35 -24.84 -3.76 6.66
CA LEU A 35 -23.44 -4.18 6.74
C LEU A 35 -22.99 -4.39 8.19
N ARG A 36 -23.41 -3.51 9.11
CA ARG A 36 -23.13 -3.67 10.54
C ARG A 36 -23.76 -4.94 11.11
N ALA A 37 -25.03 -5.19 10.78
CA ALA A 37 -25.72 -6.40 11.20
C ALA A 37 -25.04 -7.67 10.66
N TRP A 38 -24.63 -7.65 9.38
CA TRP A 38 -23.91 -8.76 8.77
C TRP A 38 -22.56 -9.01 9.45
N LEU A 39 -21.75 -7.97 9.68
CA LEU A 39 -20.46 -8.10 10.39
C LEU A 39 -20.63 -8.60 11.83
N ALA A 40 -21.69 -8.17 12.53
CA ALA A 40 -21.97 -8.62 13.89
C ALA A 40 -22.38 -10.10 13.98
N ALA A 41 -22.86 -10.68 12.88
CA ALA A 41 -23.31 -12.07 12.84
C ALA A 41 -22.16 -13.09 12.93
N SER A 42 -20.92 -12.71 12.55
CA SER A 42 -19.76 -13.61 12.63
C SER A 42 -18.43 -12.86 12.61
N PRO A 43 -17.47 -13.23 13.47
CA PRO A 43 -16.11 -12.69 13.43
C PRO A 43 -15.29 -13.17 12.23
N SER A 44 -15.76 -14.19 11.50
CA SER A 44 -15.14 -14.68 10.26
C SER A 44 -15.65 -13.97 9.00
N HIS A 45 -16.42 -12.90 9.14
CA HIS A 45 -16.88 -12.11 8.02
C HIS A 45 -15.80 -11.12 7.55
N LEU A 46 -15.45 -11.21 6.27
CA LEU A 46 -14.52 -10.29 5.62
C LEU A 46 -15.28 -9.42 4.63
N LEU A 47 -15.29 -8.11 4.88
CA LEU A 47 -16.00 -7.15 4.04
C LEU A 47 -15.05 -6.53 3.02
N THR A 48 -15.42 -6.62 1.74
CA THR A 48 -14.88 -5.78 0.67
C THR A 48 -15.93 -4.76 0.27
N ALA A 49 -15.56 -3.49 0.26
CA ALA A 49 -16.45 -2.41 -0.15
C ALA A 49 -15.84 -1.68 -1.35
N ILE A 50 -16.59 -1.61 -2.44
CA ILE A 50 -16.24 -0.79 -3.61
C ILE A 50 -17.00 0.51 -3.50
N VAL A 51 -16.28 1.62 -3.55
CA VAL A 51 -16.86 2.97 -3.56
C VAL A 51 -16.54 3.59 -4.91
N ALA A 52 -17.57 3.85 -5.70
CA ALA A 52 -17.48 4.41 -7.05
C ALA A 52 -18.38 5.65 -7.18
N PRO A 53 -18.15 6.52 -8.19
CA PRO A 53 -18.99 7.67 -8.41
C PRO A 53 -20.47 7.29 -8.58
N PRO A 54 -21.41 8.15 -8.12
CA PRO A 54 -21.19 9.41 -7.43
C PRO A 54 -20.92 9.27 -5.91
N ALA A 55 -20.90 8.06 -5.36
CA ALA A 55 -20.84 7.79 -3.92
C ALA A 55 -19.44 7.97 -3.29
N CYS A 56 -18.48 8.59 -3.99
CA CYS A 56 -17.10 8.80 -3.54
C CYS A 56 -16.95 9.86 -2.45
N GLU A 57 -17.67 9.69 -1.34
CA GLU A 57 -17.59 10.57 -0.19
C GLU A 57 -16.56 10.06 0.83
N PRO A 58 -15.60 10.90 1.29
CA PRO A 58 -14.66 10.51 2.35
C PRO A 58 -15.32 10.03 3.64
N ARG A 59 -16.51 10.56 3.96
CA ARG A 59 -17.29 10.15 5.14
C ARG A 59 -17.71 8.69 5.07
N LEU A 60 -18.15 8.23 3.91
CA LEU A 60 -18.56 6.84 3.71
C LEU A 60 -17.38 5.88 3.94
N MET A 61 -16.21 6.17 3.36
CA MET A 61 -15.00 5.35 3.57
C MET A 61 -14.59 5.33 5.05
N THR A 62 -14.72 6.48 5.73
CA THR A 62 -14.42 6.59 7.16
C THR A 62 -15.35 5.71 7.99
N GLU A 63 -16.66 5.73 7.67
CA GLU A 63 -17.64 4.88 8.34
C GLU A 63 -17.42 3.40 8.06
N LEU A 64 -17.11 3.01 6.82
CA LEU A 64 -16.77 1.62 6.47
C LEU A 64 -15.55 1.13 7.25
N HIS A 65 -14.50 1.95 7.36
CA HIS A 65 -13.32 1.62 8.16
C HIS A 65 -13.64 1.53 9.67
N ARG A 66 -14.57 2.36 10.17
CA ARG A 66 -15.05 2.33 11.55
C ARG A 66 -15.90 1.09 11.84
N LEU A 67 -16.73 0.67 10.88
CA LEU A 67 -17.53 -0.55 10.97
C LEU A 67 -16.65 -1.79 11.10
N SER A 68 -15.57 -1.87 10.32
CA SER A 68 -14.57 -2.92 10.48
C SER A 68 -13.18 -2.46 10.05
N ARG A 69 -12.20 -2.61 10.95
CA ARG A 69 -10.78 -2.38 10.63
C ARG A 69 -10.22 -3.39 9.64
N SER A 70 -10.87 -4.55 9.48
CA SER A 70 -10.52 -5.57 8.49
C SER A 70 -11.27 -5.38 7.17
N ALA A 71 -12.12 -4.35 7.02
CA ALA A 71 -12.74 -4.07 5.74
C ALA A 71 -11.70 -3.62 4.71
N PHE A 72 -11.77 -4.17 3.50
CA PHE A 72 -10.98 -3.73 2.37
C PHE A 72 -11.79 -2.76 1.51
N VAL A 73 -11.49 -1.47 1.62
CA VAL A 73 -12.19 -0.42 0.88
C VAL A 73 -11.41 -0.08 -0.39
N ILE A 74 -12.05 -0.25 -1.54
CA ILE A 74 -11.51 0.08 -2.86
C ILE A 74 -12.24 1.31 -3.39
N LEU A 75 -11.51 2.40 -3.64
CA LEU A 75 -12.04 3.56 -4.35
C LEU A 75 -11.79 3.37 -5.85
N VAL A 76 -12.86 3.26 -6.64
CA VAL A 76 -12.77 3.24 -8.10
C VAL A 76 -13.08 4.65 -8.59
N HIS A 77 -12.07 5.44 -8.97
CA HIS A 77 -12.27 6.85 -9.33
C HIS A 77 -11.21 7.39 -10.32
N PRO A 78 -11.60 7.87 -11.53
CA PRO A 78 -10.66 8.27 -12.58
C PRO A 78 -9.76 9.44 -12.20
N HIS A 79 -10.28 10.46 -11.51
CA HIS A 79 -9.44 11.58 -11.07
C HIS A 79 -8.56 11.26 -9.86
N ALA A 80 -8.96 10.34 -8.97
CA ALA A 80 -8.16 10.01 -7.79
C ALA A 80 -6.92 9.18 -8.15
N THR A 81 -6.95 8.45 -9.27
CA THR A 81 -5.75 7.82 -9.84
C THR A 81 -4.80 8.82 -10.46
N GLU A 82 -5.25 9.97 -10.96
CA GLU A 82 -4.36 10.98 -11.57
C GLU A 82 -3.95 12.11 -10.62
N ALA A 83 -4.69 12.34 -9.52
CA ALA A 83 -4.46 13.44 -8.59
C ALA A 83 -3.89 12.93 -7.24
N PRO A 84 -2.58 13.10 -6.95
CA PRO A 84 -1.95 12.57 -5.74
C PRO A 84 -2.58 13.04 -4.44
N LEU A 85 -3.04 14.29 -4.37
CA LEU A 85 -3.71 14.83 -3.18
C LEU A 85 -5.05 14.13 -2.92
N MET A 86 -5.85 13.90 -3.96
CA MET A 86 -7.11 13.16 -3.83
C MET A 86 -6.87 11.71 -3.42
N ARG A 87 -5.84 11.08 -3.99
CA ARG A 87 -5.46 9.71 -3.61
C ARG A 87 -5.06 9.62 -2.14
N MET A 88 -4.24 10.56 -1.67
CA MET A 88 -3.82 10.64 -0.27
C MET A 88 -5.02 10.86 0.65
N GLN A 89 -5.95 11.74 0.28
CA GLN A 89 -7.20 11.95 1.02
C GLN A 89 -8.05 10.68 1.10
N ALA A 90 -8.15 9.91 0.00
CA ALA A 90 -8.86 8.64 -0.01
C ALA A 90 -8.23 7.62 0.97
N PHE A 91 -6.90 7.48 0.97
CA PHE A 91 -6.20 6.60 1.92
C PHE A 91 -6.37 7.06 3.37
N GLN A 92 -6.35 8.37 3.62
CA GLN A 92 -6.62 8.94 4.95
C GLN A 92 -8.07 8.69 5.40
N ALA A 93 -9.00 8.67 4.46
CA ALA A 93 -10.40 8.35 4.69
C ALA A 93 -10.68 6.83 4.86
N GLY A 94 -9.67 5.97 4.71
CA GLY A 94 -9.79 4.52 4.95
C GLY A 94 -9.78 3.65 3.71
N ALA A 95 -9.63 4.21 2.50
CA ALA A 95 -9.34 3.40 1.32
C ALA A 95 -8.04 2.61 1.52
N ARG A 96 -8.02 1.38 1.04
CA ARG A 96 -6.82 0.51 0.97
C ARG A 96 -6.28 0.41 -0.45
N MET A 97 -7.10 0.77 -1.44
CA MET A 97 -6.74 0.82 -2.84
C MET A 97 -7.50 1.96 -3.52
N VAL A 98 -6.84 2.61 -4.48
CA VAL A 98 -7.45 3.56 -5.40
C VAL A 98 -7.10 3.12 -6.81
N THR A 99 -8.08 2.86 -7.65
CA THR A 99 -7.89 2.46 -9.05
C THR A 99 -8.95 3.07 -9.95
N ASN A 100 -8.73 3.01 -11.27
CA ASN A 100 -9.74 3.23 -12.30
C ASN A 100 -9.60 2.17 -13.41
N ASP A 101 -8.80 1.14 -13.14
CA ASP A 101 -8.49 0.06 -14.05
C ASP A 101 -9.22 -1.21 -13.59
N ALA A 102 -9.93 -1.85 -14.52
CA ALA A 102 -10.77 -3.01 -14.22
C ALA A 102 -9.94 -4.27 -13.95
N ASP A 103 -8.76 -4.39 -14.57
CA ASP A 103 -7.87 -5.53 -14.39
C ASP A 103 -7.21 -5.46 -13.01
N ASP A 104 -6.76 -4.27 -12.59
CA ASP A 104 -6.27 -4.01 -11.23
C ASP A 104 -7.34 -4.33 -10.17
N LEU A 105 -8.59 -3.89 -10.41
CA LEU A 105 -9.72 -4.20 -9.53
C LEU A 105 -9.94 -5.72 -9.44
N GLY A 106 -9.92 -6.43 -10.58
CA GLY A 106 -10.06 -7.88 -10.64
C GLY A 106 -8.95 -8.61 -9.90
N ALA A 107 -7.70 -8.20 -10.10
CA ALA A 107 -6.54 -8.75 -9.41
C ALA A 107 -6.67 -8.59 -7.89
N ALA A 108 -7.07 -7.40 -7.41
CA ALA A 108 -7.29 -7.15 -5.99
C ALA A 108 -8.42 -8.03 -5.41
N LEU A 109 -9.56 -8.13 -6.10
CA LEU A 109 -10.67 -8.99 -5.68
C LEU A 109 -10.27 -10.46 -5.65
N GLY A 110 -9.51 -10.92 -6.65
CA GLY A 110 -8.97 -12.28 -6.69
C GLY A 110 -8.03 -12.58 -5.52
N LEU A 111 -7.15 -11.64 -5.16
CA LEU A 111 -6.27 -11.75 -4.00
C LEU A 111 -7.06 -11.83 -2.69
N ILE A 112 -8.07 -10.97 -2.51
CA ILE A 112 -8.90 -10.98 -1.30
C ILE A 112 -9.70 -12.28 -1.18
N ALA A 113 -10.35 -12.70 -2.26
CA ALA A 113 -11.13 -13.94 -2.32
C ALA A 113 -10.28 -15.21 -2.12
N SER A 114 -8.96 -15.12 -2.30
CA SER A 114 -8.05 -16.26 -2.09
C SER A 114 -7.87 -16.62 -0.61
N ALA A 115 -8.19 -15.71 0.32
CA ALA A 115 -8.13 -15.98 1.75
C ALA A 115 -9.30 -16.88 2.19
N ARG A 116 -8.98 -18.02 2.80
CA ARG A 116 -9.93 -19.05 3.25
C ARG A 116 -10.31 -18.92 4.71
N GLY A 117 -9.44 -18.36 5.55
CA GLY A 117 -9.75 -18.22 6.98
C GLY A 117 -9.66 -19.53 7.78
N GLU A 118 -8.83 -20.47 7.32
CA GLU A 118 -8.69 -21.81 7.90
C GLU A 118 -7.44 -21.96 8.81
N GLY A 119 -6.66 -20.89 8.98
CA GLY A 119 -5.45 -20.89 9.80
C GLY A 119 -5.66 -20.55 11.27
N GLY A 120 -4.55 -20.45 12.01
CA GLY A 120 -4.52 -20.18 13.46
C GLY A 120 -4.02 -18.80 13.87
N CYS A 121 -3.65 -17.94 12.92
CA CYS A 121 -3.11 -16.62 13.20
C CYS A 121 -4.22 -15.57 13.32
N ALA A 122 -4.00 -14.58 14.18
CA ALA A 122 -4.77 -13.35 14.21
C ALA A 122 -3.92 -12.17 13.71
N CYS A 123 -4.50 -11.29 12.91
CA CYS A 123 -3.85 -10.07 12.47
C CYS A 123 -3.70 -9.08 13.64
N PRO A 124 -2.49 -8.63 14.00
CA PRO A 124 -2.28 -7.71 15.13
C PRO A 124 -2.67 -6.25 14.84
N TRP A 125 -3.07 -5.94 13.60
CA TRP A 125 -3.54 -4.60 13.21
C TRP A 125 -5.07 -4.49 13.31
N CYS A 126 -5.79 -5.38 12.62
CA CYS A 126 -7.26 -5.35 12.59
C CYS A 126 -7.96 -6.40 13.47
N GLY A 127 -7.24 -7.37 14.02
CA GLY A 127 -7.82 -8.44 14.84
C GLY A 127 -8.49 -9.57 14.05
N LEU A 128 -8.43 -9.56 12.70
CA LEU A 128 -8.96 -10.63 11.86
C LEU A 128 -8.31 -11.97 12.23
N GLN A 129 -9.13 -12.94 12.63
CA GLN A 129 -8.69 -14.27 13.07
C GLN A 129 -8.76 -15.28 11.93
N GLY A 130 -8.24 -16.50 12.12
CA GLY A 130 -8.36 -17.57 11.12
C GLY A 130 -7.34 -17.47 9.98
N LEU A 131 -6.36 -16.57 10.04
CA LEU A 131 -5.36 -16.44 8.97
C LEU A 131 -4.34 -17.58 9.07
N SER A 132 -4.01 -18.21 7.96
CA SER A 132 -2.78 -19.01 7.83
C SER A 132 -1.54 -18.09 7.83
N ALA A 133 -0.35 -18.66 7.97
CA ALA A 133 0.90 -17.89 7.89
C ALA A 133 1.01 -17.13 6.55
N LEU A 134 0.69 -17.81 5.44
CA LEU A 134 0.73 -17.23 4.10
C LEU A 134 -0.34 -16.13 3.92
N GLU A 135 -1.56 -16.36 4.41
CA GLU A 135 -2.62 -15.36 4.33
C GLU A 135 -2.29 -14.13 5.18
N LEU A 136 -1.72 -14.30 6.37
CA LEU A 136 -1.27 -13.18 7.18
C LEU A 136 -0.15 -12.40 6.48
N TRP A 137 0.80 -13.10 5.86
CA TRP A 137 1.86 -12.48 5.08
C TRP A 137 1.33 -11.66 3.90
N ARG A 138 0.30 -12.13 3.17
CA ARG A 138 -0.37 -11.37 2.10
C ARG A 138 -1.26 -10.24 2.63
N HIS A 139 -1.96 -10.50 3.73
CA HIS A 139 -2.90 -9.58 4.35
C HIS A 139 -2.19 -8.33 4.88
N GLN A 140 -1.02 -8.47 5.49
CA GLN A 140 -0.29 -7.35 6.10
C GLN A 140 -0.02 -6.19 5.12
N PRO A 141 0.68 -6.39 3.98
CA PRO A 141 0.96 -5.30 3.06
C PRO A 141 -0.30 -4.82 2.33
N LEU A 142 -1.28 -5.70 2.12
CA LEU A 142 -2.51 -5.34 1.43
C LEU A 142 -3.39 -4.42 2.30
N TYR A 143 -3.58 -4.76 3.58
CA TYR A 143 -4.52 -4.06 4.46
C TYR A 143 -3.87 -2.97 5.32
N HIS A 144 -2.57 -3.08 5.61
CA HIS A 144 -1.93 -2.29 6.67
C HIS A 144 -0.68 -1.54 6.23
N ILE A 145 -0.44 -1.36 4.93
CA ILE A 145 0.71 -0.59 4.39
C ILE A 145 0.79 0.85 4.93
N HIS A 146 -0.35 1.42 5.32
CA HIS A 146 -0.46 2.78 5.86
C HIS A 146 -0.51 2.81 7.39
N GLU A 147 -0.45 1.68 8.08
CA GLU A 147 -0.47 1.64 9.54
C GLU A 147 0.96 1.64 10.09
N ARG A 148 1.12 2.15 11.32
CA ARG A 148 2.40 2.08 12.01
C ARG A 148 2.73 0.62 12.28
N ASP A 149 4.03 0.30 12.20
CA ASP A 149 4.48 -1.04 12.53
C ASP A 149 4.18 -1.37 14.01
N ARG A 150 3.94 -2.65 14.30
CA ARG A 150 3.79 -3.11 15.67
C ARG A 150 5.18 -3.34 16.26
N VAL A 151 5.47 -2.58 17.30
CA VAL A 151 6.70 -2.67 18.08
C VAL A 151 6.47 -3.48 19.34
N HIS A 152 7.50 -4.16 19.84
CA HIS A 152 7.49 -4.92 21.10
C HIS A 152 6.35 -5.94 21.19
N THR A 153 6.12 -6.69 20.11
CA THR A 153 5.08 -7.71 20.05
C THR A 153 5.66 -9.05 19.61
N SER A 154 4.98 -10.13 19.98
CA SER A 154 5.28 -11.47 19.46
C SER A 154 4.66 -11.66 18.07
N CYS A 155 5.41 -12.28 17.18
CA CYS A 155 4.91 -12.67 15.86
C CYS A 155 3.82 -13.75 16.00
N PRO A 156 2.63 -13.59 15.41
CA PRO A 156 1.56 -14.59 15.52
C PRO A 156 1.86 -15.90 14.77
N ILE A 157 2.88 -15.93 13.90
CA ILE A 157 3.25 -17.12 13.12
C ILE A 157 4.25 -18.00 13.89
N CYS A 158 5.26 -17.42 14.53
CA CYS A 158 6.35 -18.16 15.18
C CYS A 158 6.62 -17.78 16.64
N SER A 159 5.78 -16.92 17.22
CA SER A 159 5.87 -16.44 18.61
C SER A 159 7.16 -15.69 18.98
N LYS A 160 8.08 -15.44 18.04
CA LYS A 160 9.29 -14.65 18.28
C LYS A 160 8.93 -13.20 18.57
N HIS A 161 9.49 -12.65 19.64
CA HIS A 161 9.37 -11.23 19.96
C HIS A 161 10.15 -10.39 18.95
N THR A 162 9.56 -9.30 18.45
CA THR A 162 10.17 -8.40 17.47
C THR A 162 9.86 -6.94 17.77
N SER A 163 10.80 -6.07 17.45
CA SER A 163 10.63 -4.61 17.48
C SER A 163 10.03 -4.05 16.20
N ARG A 164 9.98 -4.83 15.10
CA ARG A 164 9.41 -4.45 13.80
C ARG A 164 8.67 -5.63 13.18
N LEU A 165 7.39 -5.77 13.52
CA LEU A 165 6.64 -6.96 13.15
C LEU A 165 6.43 -7.09 11.64
N THR A 166 6.14 -6.00 10.95
CA THR A 166 5.94 -5.97 9.49
C THR A 166 7.16 -6.55 8.79
N ARG A 167 8.35 -6.00 9.09
CA ARG A 167 9.61 -6.47 8.52
C ARG A 167 9.85 -7.95 8.85
N HIS A 168 9.57 -8.37 10.08
CA HIS A 168 9.74 -9.76 10.48
C HIS A 168 8.83 -10.71 9.70
N ILE A 169 7.54 -10.37 9.55
CA ILE A 169 6.58 -11.17 8.77
C ILE A 169 7.07 -11.28 7.32
N SER A 170 7.38 -10.15 6.68
CA SER A 170 7.80 -10.12 5.28
C SER A 170 9.06 -10.94 5.00
N LEU A 171 10.06 -10.88 5.88
CA LEU A 171 11.37 -11.51 5.64
C LEU A 171 11.45 -12.99 6.05
N HIS A 172 10.61 -13.44 6.98
CA HIS A 172 10.75 -14.78 7.56
C HIS A 172 9.58 -15.73 7.30
N HIS A 173 8.45 -15.23 6.79
CA HIS A 173 7.21 -16.03 6.64
C HIS A 173 6.58 -15.94 5.25
N GLY A 174 7.30 -15.38 4.27
CA GLY A 174 6.85 -15.34 2.87
C GLY A 174 6.77 -16.70 2.20
N ALA A 175 6.06 -16.76 1.07
CA ALA A 175 5.88 -17.97 0.26
C ALA A 175 7.18 -18.39 -0.42
N GLU A 176 8.04 -19.10 0.34
CA GLU A 176 9.44 -19.38 -0.01
C GLU A 176 10.25 -18.11 -0.33
N PRO A 177 11.57 -18.10 -0.10
CA PRO A 177 12.41 -17.09 -0.71
C PRO A 177 12.41 -17.35 -2.21
N GLY A 178 11.36 -16.92 -2.92
CA GLY A 178 11.60 -16.42 -4.26
C GLY A 178 12.69 -15.38 -4.07
N GLU A 179 13.86 -15.62 -4.68
CA GLU A 179 14.92 -14.62 -4.67
C GLU A 179 14.24 -13.31 -5.08
N ASP A 180 14.16 -12.36 -4.14
CA ASP A 180 13.77 -11.01 -4.44
C ASP A 180 14.92 -10.51 -5.32
N GLU A 181 14.84 -10.84 -6.62
CA GLU A 181 15.82 -10.49 -7.62
C GLU A 181 15.68 -8.98 -7.76
N ARG A 182 16.35 -8.28 -6.85
CA ARG A 182 16.54 -6.84 -6.91
C ARG A 182 17.19 -6.63 -8.27
N THR A 183 16.36 -6.21 -9.22
CA THR A 183 16.76 -6.07 -10.61
C THR A 183 17.87 -5.04 -10.80
N GLY A 184 18.21 -4.31 -9.73
CA GLY A 184 19.05 -3.11 -9.77
C GLY A 184 18.35 -1.95 -10.47
N VAL A 185 17.10 -2.12 -10.91
CA VAL A 185 16.35 -1.08 -11.63
C VAL A 185 15.63 -0.22 -10.61
N TYR A 186 16.05 1.04 -10.55
CA TYR A 186 15.44 2.07 -9.75
C TYR A 186 15.27 3.30 -10.65
N ALA A 187 14.16 4.01 -10.47
CA ALA A 187 13.94 5.31 -11.09
C ALA A 187 14.15 6.38 -10.04
N LEU A 188 14.91 7.41 -10.40
CA LEU A 188 15.03 8.63 -9.61
C LEU A 188 14.18 9.71 -10.28
N ALA A 189 13.10 10.13 -9.61
CA ALA A 189 12.30 11.28 -10.05
C ALA A 189 12.68 12.51 -9.24
N VAL A 190 12.96 13.62 -9.93
CA VAL A 190 13.31 14.91 -9.34
C VAL A 190 12.21 15.90 -9.68
N VAL A 191 11.42 16.31 -8.68
CA VAL A 191 10.33 17.27 -8.87
C VAL A 191 10.73 18.62 -8.29
N ARG A 192 10.71 19.68 -9.10
CA ARG A 192 10.95 21.07 -8.66
C ARG A 192 9.63 21.78 -8.38
N ARG A 193 9.42 22.25 -7.15
CA ARG A 193 8.27 23.08 -6.79
C ARG A 193 8.45 24.50 -7.35
N PRO A 194 7.56 25.01 -8.22
CA PRO A 194 7.78 26.30 -8.89
C PRO A 194 7.78 27.50 -7.94
N THR A 195 7.01 27.43 -6.85
CA THR A 195 6.77 28.55 -5.94
C THR A 195 7.95 28.91 -5.05
N ASP A 196 8.79 27.93 -4.69
CA ASP A 196 9.96 28.16 -3.84
C ASP A 196 11.23 27.45 -4.32
N GLY A 197 11.19 26.86 -5.51
CA GLY A 197 12.34 26.22 -6.15
C GLY A 197 12.86 24.97 -5.44
N LYS A 198 12.14 24.42 -4.46
CA LYS A 198 12.56 23.21 -3.73
C LYS A 198 12.44 21.96 -4.60
N PHE A 199 13.27 20.96 -4.31
CA PHE A 199 13.29 19.70 -5.03
C PHE A 199 12.86 18.54 -4.13
N LEU A 200 12.12 17.59 -4.71
CA LEU A 200 11.82 16.29 -4.13
C LEU A 200 12.52 15.23 -4.97
N LEU A 201 13.41 14.46 -4.35
CA LEU A 201 14.00 13.26 -4.95
C LEU A 201 13.20 12.05 -4.50
N VAL A 202 12.81 11.21 -5.44
CA VAL A 202 12.03 10.00 -5.21
C VAL A 202 12.76 8.84 -5.83
N GLN A 203 13.05 7.82 -5.03
CA GLN A 203 13.56 6.54 -5.50
C GLN A 203 12.40 5.54 -5.57
N ALA A 204 12.10 5.05 -6.76
CA ALA A 204 11.17 3.95 -6.97
C ALA A 204 11.97 2.71 -7.35
N SER A 205 11.90 1.64 -6.55
CA SER A 205 12.53 0.35 -6.86
C SER A 205 11.59 -0.50 -7.71
N GLY A 206 12.04 -0.96 -8.88
CA GLY A 206 11.29 -1.89 -9.73
C GLY A 206 11.55 -3.34 -9.32
N GLY A 207 10.50 -4.05 -8.90
CA GLY A 207 10.50 -5.51 -8.87
C GLY A 207 10.14 -6.07 -10.26
N ARG A 208 10.78 -7.15 -10.70
CA ARG A 208 10.35 -7.89 -11.91
C ARG A 208 9.17 -8.79 -11.53
N ASP A 209 8.03 -8.63 -12.21
CA ASP A 209 7.13 -9.75 -12.49
C ASP A 209 7.49 -10.30 -13.88
N ARG A 210 7.26 -11.59 -14.13
CA ARG A 210 7.66 -12.36 -15.33
C ARG A 210 7.01 -11.88 -16.64
N SER A 211 6.28 -10.76 -16.64
CA SER A 211 5.55 -10.22 -17.78
C SER A 211 6.28 -9.13 -18.58
N GLY A 212 7.48 -8.68 -18.17
CA GLY A 212 8.30 -7.76 -18.96
C GLY A 212 7.71 -6.35 -19.11
N VAL A 213 8.01 -5.47 -18.17
CA VAL A 213 7.56 -4.07 -18.21
C VAL A 213 8.40 -3.26 -19.22
N HIS A 214 7.73 -2.59 -20.16
CA HIS A 214 8.31 -1.60 -21.06
C HIS A 214 7.90 -0.20 -20.58
N CYS A 215 8.86 0.64 -20.14
CA CYS A 215 8.55 2.01 -19.71
C CYS A 215 8.28 2.90 -20.95
N PRO A 216 7.09 3.53 -21.09
CA PRO A 216 6.84 4.47 -22.17
C PRO A 216 7.70 5.74 -21.99
N ARG A 217 8.33 6.21 -23.06
CA ARG A 217 9.08 7.48 -23.07
C ARG A 217 8.16 8.64 -23.45
N HIS A 218 8.41 9.81 -22.86
CA HIS A 218 7.73 11.03 -23.27
C HIS A 218 8.10 11.37 -24.75
N PRO A 219 7.13 11.60 -25.65
CA PRO A 219 7.38 11.62 -27.10
C PRO A 219 8.27 12.75 -27.62
N SER A 220 8.38 13.87 -26.88
CA SER A 220 9.08 15.08 -27.37
C SER A 220 10.52 15.23 -26.89
N ASP A 221 10.92 14.54 -25.83
CA ASP A 221 12.25 14.71 -25.21
C ASP A 221 12.86 13.40 -24.67
N GLY A 222 12.13 12.28 -24.77
CA GLY A 222 12.60 10.99 -24.29
C GLY A 222 12.67 10.88 -22.76
N SER A 223 12.17 11.87 -22.01
CA SER A 223 12.16 11.85 -20.55
C SER A 223 11.17 10.81 -20.01
N VAL A 224 11.48 10.27 -18.84
CA VAL A 224 10.77 9.17 -18.19
C VAL A 224 10.24 9.69 -16.86
N LEU A 225 8.91 9.82 -16.73
CA LEU A 225 8.24 10.30 -15.52
C LEU A 225 7.71 9.10 -14.72
N HIS A 226 8.27 8.84 -13.54
CA HIS A 226 7.77 7.78 -12.64
C HIS A 226 7.61 8.28 -11.20
N VAL A 227 6.57 7.77 -10.53
CA VAL A 227 5.95 8.29 -9.30
C VAL A 227 6.39 7.51 -8.05
N LEU A 228 6.31 8.18 -6.89
CA LEU A 228 6.53 7.72 -5.50
C LEU A 228 6.20 6.26 -5.18
N GLN A 229 7.13 5.60 -4.48
CA GLN A 229 6.79 4.55 -3.52
C GLN A 229 7.19 5.00 -2.10
N GLU A 230 6.22 5.54 -1.37
CA GLU A 230 6.31 5.79 0.08
C GLU A 230 6.15 4.44 0.81
N ARG A 231 7.18 4.01 1.56
CA ARG A 231 7.06 2.86 2.47
C ARG A 231 6.80 3.36 3.89
N TYR A 232 5.72 2.85 4.49
CA TYR A 232 5.44 2.88 5.94
C TYR A 232 5.12 4.23 6.62
N ARG A 233 4.70 5.28 5.90
CA ARG A 233 4.35 6.59 6.50
C ARG A 233 5.47 7.22 7.35
N GLU A 234 6.72 6.86 7.13
CA GLU A 234 7.87 7.38 7.89
C GLU A 234 8.49 8.65 7.26
N GLY A 235 7.79 9.29 6.31
CA GLY A 235 8.23 10.52 5.67
C GLY A 235 9.17 10.30 4.47
N TYR A 236 9.92 11.33 4.12
CA TYR A 236 10.87 11.30 3.02
C TYR A 236 12.09 10.48 3.41
N TRP A 237 12.39 9.43 2.64
CA TRP A 237 13.55 8.59 2.86
C TRP A 237 14.72 9.03 1.98
N LEU A 238 15.91 8.99 2.56
CA LEU A 238 17.15 8.94 1.80
C LEU A 238 17.32 7.53 1.22
N PRO A 239 18.20 7.33 0.23
CA PRO A 239 18.60 5.99 -0.22
C PRO A 239 19.06 5.09 0.93
N GLY A 240 19.10 3.78 0.69
CA GLY A 240 19.11 2.75 1.74
C GLY A 240 20.22 2.87 2.79
N GLY A 241 21.40 3.40 2.44
CA GLY A 241 22.53 3.58 3.36
C GLY A 241 22.54 4.88 4.16
N GLY A 242 21.59 5.80 3.94
CA GLY A 242 21.47 7.05 4.69
C GLY A 242 22.56 8.08 4.34
N VAL A 243 22.94 8.93 5.31
CA VAL A 243 23.98 9.96 5.16
C VAL A 243 25.04 9.74 6.23
N ASN A 244 26.30 9.63 5.83
CA ASN A 244 27.42 9.41 6.73
C ASN A 244 27.71 10.63 7.62
N SER A 245 28.35 10.42 8.77
CA SER A 245 28.76 11.53 9.64
C SER A 245 29.71 12.47 8.88
N GLY A 246 29.34 13.76 8.80
CA GLY A 246 30.09 14.78 8.06
C GLY A 246 29.74 14.87 6.57
N GLU A 247 28.86 14.02 6.08
CA GLU A 247 28.35 14.05 4.71
C GLU A 247 27.12 14.98 4.59
N SER A 248 27.05 15.78 3.52
CA SER A 248 25.82 16.54 3.19
C SER A 248 24.77 15.64 2.52
N LEU A 249 23.48 16.01 2.60
CA LEU A 249 22.41 15.27 1.90
C LEU A 249 22.68 15.09 0.40
N ARG A 250 23.34 16.08 -0.22
CA ARG A 250 23.78 16.04 -1.61
C ARG A 250 24.80 14.95 -1.85
N GLN A 251 25.82 14.89 -1.01
CA GLN A 251 26.88 13.89 -1.09
C GLN A 251 26.32 12.51 -0.81
N GLY A 252 25.43 12.36 0.19
CA GLY A 252 24.74 11.09 0.45
C GLY A 252 23.93 10.64 -0.76
N ALA A 253 23.12 11.51 -1.36
CA ALA A 253 22.36 11.15 -2.55
C ALA A 253 23.25 10.76 -3.75
N MET A 254 24.35 11.47 -3.98
CA MET A 254 25.31 11.16 -5.04
C MET A 254 26.07 9.86 -4.78
N ARG A 255 26.57 9.66 -3.55
CA ARG A 255 27.27 8.45 -3.11
C ARG A 255 26.37 7.24 -3.20
N GLU A 256 25.17 7.30 -2.63
CA GLU A 256 24.23 6.18 -2.66
C GLU A 256 23.77 5.86 -4.09
N SER A 257 23.55 6.87 -4.94
CA SER A 257 23.23 6.63 -6.36
C SER A 257 24.36 5.93 -7.11
N LEU A 258 25.61 6.19 -6.70
CA LEU A 258 26.80 5.55 -7.25
C LEU A 258 27.04 4.15 -6.65
N GLU A 259 26.89 3.99 -5.34
CA GLU A 259 27.12 2.73 -4.61
C GLU A 259 26.03 1.70 -4.86
N GLU A 260 24.76 2.10 -4.76
CA GLU A 260 23.64 1.18 -4.94
C GLU A 260 23.39 0.93 -6.42
N ALA A 261 23.37 2.02 -7.21
CA ALA A 261 22.96 2.12 -8.61
C ALA A 261 24.04 2.17 -9.70
N GLY A 262 25.32 2.30 -9.34
CA GLY A 262 26.40 2.50 -10.31
C GLY A 262 26.27 3.79 -11.14
N SER A 263 25.38 4.71 -10.75
CA SER A 263 25.03 5.88 -11.57
C SER A 263 25.60 7.15 -10.95
N ASN A 264 26.43 7.85 -11.73
CA ASN A 264 27.02 9.11 -11.30
C ASN A 264 26.06 10.26 -11.62
N ILE A 265 25.36 10.76 -10.60
CA ILE A 265 24.36 11.84 -10.74
C ILE A 265 24.97 13.19 -10.33
N VAL A 266 24.51 14.28 -10.96
CA VAL A 266 24.85 15.65 -10.55
C VAL A 266 23.63 16.29 -9.90
N VAL A 267 23.67 16.50 -8.60
CA VAL A 267 22.61 17.21 -7.88
C VAL A 267 22.89 18.71 -7.99
N SER A 268 22.14 19.53 -8.71
CA SER A 268 22.60 20.91 -9.03
C SER A 268 22.45 21.96 -7.91
N ALA A 269 21.76 21.69 -6.79
CA ALA A 269 21.78 22.52 -5.57
C ALA A 269 21.24 21.77 -4.33
N ALA A 270 21.84 21.98 -3.15
CA ALA A 270 21.36 21.45 -1.88
C ALA A 270 21.66 22.43 -0.73
N ASN A 271 20.64 22.85 0.02
CA ASN A 271 20.82 23.69 1.22
C ASN A 271 20.10 23.07 2.42
N SER A 272 20.73 23.12 3.59
CA SER A 272 20.22 22.64 4.87
C SER A 272 19.30 23.67 5.53
N ALA A 273 18.22 23.20 6.17
CA ALA A 273 17.41 24.01 7.09
C ALA A 273 17.57 23.44 8.51
N LYS A 274 17.84 24.33 9.48
CA LYS A 274 17.71 24.05 10.91
C LYS A 274 16.26 23.68 11.21
N LEU A 275 16.01 22.46 11.66
CA LEU A 275 14.77 22.09 12.33
C LEU A 275 14.87 22.56 13.79
N SER A 276 14.26 23.69 14.12
CA SER A 276 13.96 24.07 15.51
C SER A 276 12.49 23.79 15.83
N GLY A 277 12.23 23.06 16.92
CA GLY A 277 10.91 22.74 17.46
C GLY A 277 10.34 21.43 16.85
N TYR A 278 9.87 20.43 17.60
CA TYR A 278 9.34 20.37 18.96
C TYR A 278 9.58 18.95 19.53
N TRP A 279 10.09 18.84 20.77
CA TRP A 279 10.02 17.62 21.57
C TRP A 279 9.24 17.94 22.86
N HIS A 280 8.02 17.44 22.96
CA HIS A 280 7.33 17.10 24.21
C HIS A 280 6.46 15.88 23.93
#